data_AF-A0A7X7CBD1-F1
#
_entry.id   AF-A0A7X7CBD1-F1
#
_cell.length_a   1.000
_cell.length_b   1.000
_cell.length_c   1.000
_cell.angle_alpha   90.00
_cell.angle_beta   90.00
_cell.angle_gamma   90.00
#
_symmetry.space_group_name_H-M   'P 1'
#
loop_
_entity.id
_entity.type
_entity.pdbx_description
1 polymer ?
#
loop_
_entity_poly.entity_id
_entity_poly.type
_entity_poly.pdbx_seq_one_letter_code
_entity_poly.pdbx_strand_id
1 'polypeptide(L)' 'MAGETIITVVGNLTADPELRFTPSGAAVASFTVASTPRNFDRNTSEWK' A
#
# COMPACT_ATOMS: atom_id res chain seq x y z
N MET A 1 -9.54 -11.91 14.23
CA MET A 1 -8.71 -11.29 15.29
C MET A 1 -7.73 -12.25 15.98
N ALA A 2 -7.94 -13.57 16.02
CA ALA A 2 -6.93 -14.49 16.55
C ALA A 2 -6.05 -15.03 15.40
N GLY A 3 -4.78 -14.60 15.34
CA GLY A 3 -3.77 -15.11 14.41
C GLY A 3 -3.54 -14.31 13.11
N GLU A 4 -4.16 -13.14 12.94
CA GLU A 4 -3.94 -12.30 11.75
C GLU A 4 -2.68 -11.45 11.89
N THR A 5 -1.83 -11.44 10.86
CA THR A 5 -0.67 -10.56 10.76
C THR A 5 -1.10 -9.18 10.29
N ILE A 6 -1.22 -8.25 11.23
CA ILE A 6 -1.52 -6.85 10.93
C ILE A 6 -0.26 -6.21 10.33
N ILE A 7 -0.39 -5.59 9.16
CA ILE A 7 0.68 -4.86 8.49
C ILE A 7 0.30 -3.39 8.30
N THR A 8 1.30 -2.51 8.35
CA THR A 8 1.16 -1.09 8.00
C THR A 8 2.01 -0.82 6.77
N VAL A 9 1.40 -0.22 5.74
CA VAL A 9 2.07 0.10 4.47
C VAL A 9 1.93 1.60 4.23
N VAL A 10 3.04 2.25 3.85
CA VAL A 10 3.08 3.65 3.41
C VAL A 10 3.64 3.69 2.00
N GLY A 11 2.99 4.43 1.10
CA GLY A 11 3.36 4.52 -0.30
C GLY A 11 2.34 5.30 -1.12
N ASN A 12 2.49 5.24 -2.44
CA ASN A 12 1.61 5.90 -3.40
C ASN A 12 0.70 4.88 -4.09
N LEU A 13 -0.50 5.31 -4.50
CA LEU A 13 -1.36 4.53 -5.39
C LEU A 13 -0.76 4.52 -6.80
N THR A 14 -0.66 3.35 -7.43
CA THR A 14 -0.14 3.25 -8.80
C THR A 14 -1.16 3.63 -9.87
N ALA A 15 -2.45 3.60 -9.53
CA ALA A 15 -3.59 3.93 -10.38
C ALA A 15 -4.81 4.25 -9.50
N ASP A 16 -5.90 4.70 -10.12
CA ASP A 16 -7.18 4.89 -9.44
C ASP A 16 -7.72 3.55 -8.89
N PRO A 17 -8.36 3.53 -7.71
CA PRO A 17 -8.94 2.31 -7.14
C PRO A 17 -10.10 1.75 -7.98
N GLU A 18 -10.13 0.44 -8.16
CA GLU A 18 -11.26 -0.24 -8.78
C GLU A 18 -12.35 -0.51 -7.73
N LEU A 19 -13.54 0.06 -7.93
CA LEU A 19 -14.70 -0.14 -7.06
C LEU A 19 -15.65 -1.19 -7.65
N ARG A 20 -15.99 -2.22 -6.86
CA ARG A 20 -16.95 -3.27 -7.20
C ARG A 20 -17.95 -3.45 -6.07
N PHE A 21 -19.10 -4.05 -6.38
CA PHE A 21 -20.12 -4.42 -5.40
C PHE A 21 -20.30 -5.93 -5.37
N THR A 22 -20.39 -6.50 -4.16
CA THR A 22 -20.74 -7.92 -3.99
C THR A 22 -22.21 -8.15 -4.36
N PRO A 23 -22.65 -9.39 -4.60
CA PRO A 23 -24.08 -9.70 -4.80
C PRO A 23 -24.97 -9.28 -3.61
N SER A 24 -24.39 -9.19 -2.40
CA SER A 24 -25.07 -8.66 -1.21
C SER A 24 -25.09 -7.13 -1.11
N GLY A 25 -24.55 -6.42 -2.11
CA GLY A 25 -24.53 -4.96 -2.20
C GLY A 25 -23.39 -4.27 -1.43
N ALA A 26 -22.43 -5.02 -0.87
CA ALA A 26 -21.30 -4.44 -0.16
C ALA A 26 -20.23 -3.90 -1.14
N ALA A 27 -19.72 -2.70 -0.87
CA ALA A 27 -18.67 -2.08 -1.67
C ALA A 27 -17.29 -2.69 -1.35
N VAL A 28 -16.50 -2.99 -2.38
CA VAL A 28 -15.13 -3.51 -2.29
C VAL A 28 -14.24 -2.70 -3.23
N ALA A 29 -13.21 -2.07 -2.68
CA ALA A 29 -12.18 -1.37 -3.45
C ALA A 29 -10.92 -2.22 -3.58
N SER A 30 -10.33 -2.27 -4.77
CA SER A 30 -9.02 -2.90 -5.02
C SER A 30 -8.04 -1.83 -5.50
N PHE A 31 -6.86 -1.77 -4.88
CA PHE A 31 -5.80 -0.83 -5.27
C PHE A 31 -4.42 -1.40 -4.92
N THR A 32 -3.40 -0.90 -5.62
CA THR A 32 -2.00 -1.30 -5.43
C THR A 32 -1.21 -0.14 -4.84
N VAL A 33 -0.45 -0.41 -3.78
CA VAL A 33 0.43 0.57 -3.12
C VAL A 33 1.89 0.30 -3.53
N ALA A 34 2.52 1.28 -4.17
CA ALA A 34 3.95 1.29 -4.40
C ALA A 34 4.67 1.93 -3.20
N SER A 35 5.48 1.13 -2.48
CA SER A 35 6.31 1.62 -1.39
C SER A 35 7.76 1.75 -1.86
N THR A 36 8.27 2.99 -1.93
CA THR A 36 9.66 3.28 -2.29
C THR A 36 10.40 3.73 -1.02
N PRO A 37 11.10 2.82 -0.32
CA PRO A 37 11.85 3.20 0.87
C PRO A 37 13.00 4.13 0.47
N ARG A 38 13.11 5.29 1.13
CA ARG A 38 14.26 6.19 0.96
C ARG A 38 15.22 5.97 2.13
N ASN A 39 16.37 5.38 1.84
CA ASN A 39 17.46 5.19 2.78
C ASN A 39 18.53 6.24 2.53
N PHE A 40 18.96 6.91 3.59
CA PHE A 40 20.09 7.83 3.52
C PHE A 40 21.40 7.05 3.44
N ASP A 41 22.12 7.15 2.32
CA ASP A 41 23.42 6.54 2.13
C ASP A 41 24.50 7.41 2.80
N ARG A 42 25.03 6.93 3.93
CA ARG A 42 26.03 7.66 4.73
C ARG A 42 27.39 7.79 4.06
N ASN A 43 27.70 6.94 3.07
CA ASN A 43 28.98 7.00 2.36
C ASN A 43 28.98 8.09 1.29
N THR A 44 27.83 8.32 0.64
CA THR A 44 27.68 9.35 -0.39
C THR A 44 27.00 10.62 0.11
N SER A 45 26.48 10.63 1.35
CA SER A 45 25.67 11.72 1.92
C SER A 45 24.43 12.06 1.09
N GLU A 46 23.88 11.08 0.39
CA GLU A 46 22.73 11.24 -0.51
C GLU A 46 21.57 10.32 -0.11
N TRP A 47 20.35 10.73 -0.42
CA TRP A 47 19.16 9.88 -0.25
C TRP A 47 19.02 8.95 -1.46
N LYS A 48 18.93 7.64 -1.23
CA LYS A 48 18.63 6.61 -2.23
C LYS A 48 17.31 5.93 -1.97
#